data_AF-A0A126Z4P7-F1
#
_entry.id   AF-A0A126Z4P7-F1
#
_cell.length_a   1.000
_cell.length_b   1.000
_cell.length_c   1.000
_cell.angle_alpha   90.00
_cell.angle_beta   90.00
_cell.angle_gamma   90.00
#
_symmetry.space_group_name_H-M   'P 1'
#
loop_
_entity.id
_entity.type
_entity.pdbx_description
1 polymer ?
#
loop_
_entity_poly.entity_id
_entity_poly.type
_entity_poly.pdbx_seq_one_letter_code
_entity_poly.pdbx_strand_id
1 'polypeptide(L)'
;MIRAALIRPRLYRDFMRSEDLSPSTVRAAAWLGEQIGAFEALRGHRVTKWQGSEWALRFDDESDEPAQFDDPEVPCVQAIELIAVVEGQDPVCFWAPQDDEGFGLGIERRHWTRRHSGGALRSRESLPLPTGIVERVEVRVEHSCISEVAMQVGGVDILLVAGEVGDAWGELLQWHRFDEQVLAFPNASDADQIDWVPPRPPGPA
;
A
#
# COMPACT_ATOMS: atom_id res chain seq x y z
N MET A 1 20.62 4.62 22.71
CA MET A 1 20.73 5.87 21.91
C MET A 1 21.37 5.53 20.57
N ILE A 2 20.59 5.05 19.61
CA ILE A 2 21.04 4.76 18.24
C ILE A 2 20.08 5.52 17.30
N ARG A 3 20.66 6.30 16.39
CA ARG A 3 19.96 7.23 15.50
C ARG A 3 19.23 6.47 14.39
N ALA A 4 17.96 6.83 14.17
CA ALA A 4 17.21 6.51 12.96
C ALA A 4 17.99 6.96 11.72
N ALA A 5 18.20 6.04 10.78
CA ALA A 5 18.75 6.36 9.47
C ALA A 5 17.65 6.99 8.61
N LEU A 6 17.38 8.28 8.85
CA LEU A 6 16.83 9.16 7.83
C LEU A 6 17.75 9.07 6.62
N ILE A 7 17.28 8.47 5.52
CA ILE A 7 17.97 8.53 4.24
C ILE A 7 17.99 10.00 3.83
N ARG A 8 19.09 10.68 4.15
CA ARG A 8 19.30 12.07 3.77
C ARG A 8 19.40 12.13 2.23
N PRO A 9 18.90 13.21 1.59
CA PRO A 9 19.04 13.44 0.14
C PRO A 9 20.47 13.36 -0.43
N ARG A 10 21.50 13.33 0.43
CA ARG A 10 22.90 13.15 0.04
C ARG A 10 23.27 11.72 -0.38
N LEU A 11 22.64 10.68 0.19
CA LEU A 11 22.95 9.28 -0.20
C LEU A 11 22.43 8.94 -1.60
N TYR A 12 21.36 9.60 -2.04
CA TYR A 12 20.86 9.49 -3.42
C TYR A 12 21.86 10.04 -4.46
N ARG A 13 22.64 11.08 -4.10
CA ARG A 13 23.66 11.66 -4.99
C ARG A 13 24.88 10.77 -5.19
N ASP A 14 25.27 10.00 -4.18
CA ASP A 14 26.45 9.15 -4.25
C ASP A 14 26.15 7.81 -4.97
N PHE A 15 24.91 7.33 -4.93
CA PHE A 15 24.46 6.18 -5.76
C PHE A 15 24.45 6.51 -7.27
N MET A 16 24.16 7.76 -7.63
CA MET A 16 24.10 8.25 -9.01
C MET A 16 25.47 8.52 -9.68
N ARG A 17 26.60 8.20 -9.03
CA ARG A 17 27.97 8.43 -9.56
C ARG A 17 28.63 7.19 -10.20
N SER A 18 27.92 6.08 -10.31
CA SER A 18 28.36 4.92 -11.08
C SER A 18 28.00 5.14 -12.57
N GLU A 19 29.00 5.24 -13.45
CA GLU A 19 28.81 5.46 -14.89
C GLU A 19 28.21 4.26 -15.65
N ASP A 20 27.77 3.20 -14.96
CA ASP A 20 27.32 1.93 -15.58
C ASP A 20 25.88 1.50 -15.19
N LEU A 21 25.03 2.42 -14.73
CA LEU A 21 23.64 2.07 -14.45
C LEU A 21 22.85 1.86 -15.76
N SER A 22 22.12 0.75 -15.86
CA SER A 22 21.22 0.51 -16.98
C SER A 22 20.13 1.60 -17.04
N PRO A 23 19.61 1.93 -18.24
CA PRO A 23 18.46 2.83 -18.37
C PRO A 23 17.25 2.42 -17.53
N SER A 24 17.02 1.12 -17.35
CA SER A 24 15.96 0.60 -16.47
C SER A 24 16.19 0.94 -15.00
N THR A 25 17.43 0.86 -14.51
CA THR A 25 17.77 1.22 -13.13
C THR A 25 17.57 2.71 -12.86
N VAL A 26 17.92 3.57 -13.83
CA VAL A 26 17.71 5.01 -13.71
C VAL A 26 16.22 5.36 -13.69
N ARG A 27 15.41 4.70 -14.54
CA ARG A 27 13.95 4.87 -14.54
C ARG A 27 13.32 4.42 -13.23
N ALA A 28 13.70 3.24 -12.72
CA ALA A 28 13.19 2.73 -11.45
C ALA A 28 13.51 3.66 -10.27
N ALA A 29 14.74 4.20 -10.22
CA ALA A 29 15.13 5.16 -9.18
C ALA A 29 14.36 6.49 -9.27
N ALA A 30 14.16 7.00 -10.49
CA ALA A 30 13.38 8.22 -10.71
C ALA A 30 11.92 8.02 -10.29
N TRP A 31 11.30 6.92 -10.73
CA TRP A 31 9.94 6.55 -10.32
C TRP A 31 9.83 6.45 -8.80
N LEU A 32 10.74 5.72 -8.14
CA LEU A 32 10.73 5.57 -6.70
C LEU A 32 10.82 6.93 -5.97
N GLY A 33 11.69 7.82 -6.44
CA GLY A 33 11.81 9.17 -5.90
C GLY A 33 10.53 10.01 -6.06
N GLU A 34 9.87 9.91 -7.22
CA GLU A 34 8.58 10.57 -7.48
C GLU A 34 7.48 10.03 -6.56
N GLN A 35 7.39 8.70 -6.41
CA GLN A 35 6.41 8.06 -5.53
C GLN A 35 6.60 8.45 -4.06
N ILE A 36 7.85 8.41 -3.55
CA ILE A 36 8.16 8.85 -2.18
C ILE A 36 7.72 10.31 -1.99
N GLY A 37 8.09 11.19 -2.92
CA GLY A 37 7.72 12.61 -2.84
C GLY A 37 6.21 12.83 -2.88
N ALA A 38 5.49 12.04 -3.68
CA ALA A 38 4.03 12.08 -3.76
C ALA A 38 3.35 11.62 -2.46
N PHE A 39 3.85 10.54 -1.82
CA PHE A 39 3.39 10.13 -0.50
C PHE A 39 3.63 11.21 0.55
N GLU A 40 4.85 11.76 0.62
CA GLU A 40 5.20 12.83 1.57
C GLU A 40 4.34 14.08 1.38
N ALA A 41 3.96 14.40 0.14
CA ALA A 41 3.10 15.53 -0.19
C ALA A 41 1.65 15.40 0.32
N LEU A 42 1.23 14.24 0.83
CA LEU A 42 -0.06 14.10 1.50
C LEU A 42 -0.12 14.86 2.84
N ARG A 43 1.03 15.11 3.47
CA ARG A 43 1.08 15.77 4.78
C ARG A 43 0.41 17.14 4.74
N GLY A 44 -0.45 17.39 5.72
CA GLY A 44 -1.22 18.62 5.86
C GLY A 44 -2.54 18.64 5.07
N HIS A 45 -2.80 17.64 4.23
CA HIS A 45 -4.08 17.50 3.54
C HIS A 45 -5.10 16.73 4.38
N ARG A 46 -6.38 17.09 4.22
CA ARG A 46 -7.48 16.43 4.93
C ARG A 46 -8.06 15.31 4.08
N VAL A 47 -7.96 14.07 4.55
CA VAL A 47 -8.73 12.95 4.02
C VAL A 47 -10.13 13.00 4.64
N THR A 48 -11.16 13.05 3.80
CA THR A 48 -12.56 13.10 4.23
C THR A 48 -13.24 11.73 4.17
N LYS A 49 -12.72 10.83 3.35
CA LYS A 49 -13.32 9.53 3.08
C LYS A 49 -12.33 8.59 2.39
N TRP A 50 -12.53 7.29 2.61
CA TRP A 50 -11.84 6.22 1.90
C TRP A 50 -12.84 5.38 1.09
N GLN A 51 -12.45 5.04 -0.14
CA GLN A 51 -13.20 4.19 -1.05
C GLN A 51 -12.21 3.36 -1.87
N GLY A 52 -12.68 2.35 -2.59
CA GLY A 52 -11.77 1.54 -3.39
C GLY A 52 -12.41 0.32 -4.01
N SER A 53 -11.55 -0.46 -4.67
CA SER A 53 -11.86 -1.74 -5.28
C SER A 53 -11.22 -2.82 -4.41
N GLU A 54 -12.01 -3.51 -3.60
CA GLU A 54 -11.58 -4.62 -2.74
C GLU A 54 -11.32 -5.88 -3.59
N TRP A 55 -10.30 -6.66 -3.21
CA TRP A 55 -10.07 -8.01 -3.73
C TRP A 55 -10.54 -9.03 -2.68
N ALA A 56 -11.24 -10.07 -3.13
CA ALA A 56 -11.75 -11.11 -2.27
C ALA A 56 -10.62 -11.85 -1.55
N LEU A 57 -10.85 -12.20 -0.29
CA LEU A 57 -9.97 -13.05 0.52
C LEU A 57 -10.02 -14.50 0.04
N ARG A 58 -11.21 -14.93 -0.39
CA ARG A 58 -11.46 -16.26 -0.97
C ARG A 58 -12.36 -16.10 -2.18
N PHE A 59 -11.93 -16.66 -3.30
CA PHE A 59 -12.69 -16.71 -4.53
C PHE A 59 -12.26 -17.92 -5.34
N ASP A 60 -13.23 -18.76 -5.69
CA ASP A 60 -13.05 -19.91 -6.57
C ASP A 60 -13.97 -19.69 -7.78
N ASP A 61 -13.38 -19.51 -8.95
CA ASP A 61 -14.09 -19.27 -10.22
C ASP A 61 -14.75 -20.52 -10.78
N GLU A 62 -14.41 -21.70 -10.25
CA GLU A 62 -15.04 -22.98 -10.57
C GLU A 62 -16.20 -23.31 -9.61
N SER A 63 -16.32 -22.59 -8.49
CA SER A 63 -17.41 -22.76 -7.52
C SER A 63 -18.57 -21.79 -7.74
N ASP A 64 -19.78 -22.21 -7.33
CA ASP A 64 -20.94 -21.31 -7.21
C ASP A 64 -20.93 -20.52 -5.88
N GLU A 65 -19.89 -20.67 -5.04
CA GLU A 65 -19.82 -19.98 -3.77
C GLU A 65 -19.52 -18.49 -3.97
N PRO A 66 -20.19 -17.58 -3.23
CA PRO A 66 -19.94 -16.16 -3.37
C PRO A 66 -18.53 -15.82 -2.85
N ALA A 67 -17.83 -14.95 -3.58
CA ALA A 67 -16.55 -14.39 -3.14
C ALA A 67 -16.64 -13.83 -1.71
N GLN A 68 -15.70 -14.22 -0.85
CA GLN A 68 -15.60 -13.73 0.52
C GLN A 68 -14.67 -12.52 0.57
N PHE A 69 -15.18 -11.37 1.01
CA PHE A 69 -14.40 -10.12 1.10
C PHE A 69 -14.04 -9.73 2.53
N ASP A 70 -14.67 -10.35 3.52
CA ASP A 70 -14.56 -9.99 4.92
C ASP A 70 -14.30 -11.25 5.75
N ASP A 71 -13.37 -11.18 6.69
CA ASP A 71 -13.04 -12.23 7.66
C ASP A 71 -12.64 -11.55 8.98
N PRO A 72 -13.23 -11.90 10.13
CA PRO A 72 -12.88 -11.29 11.42
C PRO A 72 -11.40 -11.45 11.80
N GLU A 73 -10.69 -12.42 11.23
CA GLU A 73 -9.26 -12.65 11.47
C GLU A 73 -8.35 -11.86 10.53
N VAL A 74 -8.92 -11.08 9.60
CA VAL A 74 -8.18 -10.23 8.65
C VAL A 74 -8.26 -8.77 9.12
N PRO A 75 -7.21 -8.23 9.77
CA PRO A 75 -7.24 -6.90 10.39
C PRO A 75 -6.97 -5.75 9.41
N CYS A 76 -7.16 -5.97 8.11
CA CYS A 76 -6.92 -4.96 7.09
C CYS A 76 -7.98 -4.97 6.00
N VAL A 77 -8.07 -3.87 5.26
CA VAL A 77 -8.73 -3.84 3.97
C VAL A 77 -7.73 -4.32 2.91
N GLN A 78 -8.09 -5.31 2.11
CA GLN A 78 -7.37 -5.69 0.91
C GLN A 78 -7.99 -5.03 -0.32
N ALA A 79 -7.22 -4.23 -1.05
CA ALA A 79 -7.71 -3.51 -2.23
C ALA A 79 -6.70 -3.49 -3.37
N ILE A 80 -7.17 -3.73 -4.59
CA ILE A 80 -6.34 -3.49 -5.80
C ILE A 80 -6.12 -1.98 -6.02
N GLU A 81 -7.10 -1.18 -5.61
CA GLU A 81 -7.04 0.28 -5.65
C GLU A 81 -7.69 0.84 -4.39
N LEU A 82 -6.91 1.54 -3.58
CA LEU A 82 -7.39 2.26 -2.41
C LEU A 82 -7.39 3.76 -2.71
N ILE A 83 -8.50 4.44 -2.43
CA ILE A 83 -8.69 5.85 -2.79
C ILE A 83 -8.93 6.68 -1.53
N ALA A 84 -8.08 7.67 -1.29
CA ALA A 84 -8.35 8.74 -0.36
C ALA A 84 -9.04 9.90 -1.08
N VAL A 85 -10.22 10.28 -0.60
CA VAL A 85 -10.89 11.52 -1.00
C VAL A 85 -10.32 12.65 -0.16
N VAL A 86 -9.66 13.60 -0.82
CA VAL A 86 -8.94 14.70 -0.18
C VAL A 86 -9.72 16.01 -0.35
N GLU A 87 -9.87 16.77 0.73
CA GLU A 87 -10.63 18.03 0.73
C GLU A 87 -10.03 19.05 -0.26
N GLY A 88 -10.85 19.51 -1.21
CA GLY A 88 -10.47 20.53 -2.19
C GLY A 88 -9.44 20.09 -3.23
N GLN A 89 -9.20 18.78 -3.39
CA GLN A 89 -8.24 18.22 -4.33
C GLN A 89 -8.82 17.04 -5.10
N ASP A 90 -8.12 16.64 -6.16
CA ASP A 90 -8.39 15.37 -6.82
C ASP A 90 -8.15 14.20 -5.85
N PRO A 91 -8.95 13.12 -5.95
CA PRO A 91 -8.70 11.93 -5.16
C PRO A 91 -7.31 11.34 -5.42
N VAL A 92 -6.76 10.76 -4.37
CA VAL A 92 -5.46 10.10 -4.40
C VAL A 92 -5.69 8.60 -4.42
N CYS A 93 -5.12 7.92 -5.40
CA CYS A 93 -5.15 6.47 -5.52
C CYS A 93 -3.83 5.88 -5.05
N PHE A 94 -3.93 4.88 -4.19
CA PHE A 94 -2.87 3.96 -3.81
C PHE A 94 -3.11 2.63 -4.51
N TRP A 95 -2.05 2.02 -5.03
CA TRP A 95 -2.12 0.78 -5.78
C TRP A 95 -0.77 0.04 -5.67
N ALA A 96 -0.71 -1.22 -6.07
CA ALA A 96 0.53 -1.97 -6.21
C ALA A 96 0.63 -2.48 -7.66
N PRO A 97 1.63 -2.08 -8.47
CA PRO A 97 1.78 -2.53 -9.84
C PRO A 97 2.04 -4.03 -9.92
N GLN A 98 1.45 -4.64 -10.95
CA GLN A 98 1.83 -5.92 -11.53
C GLN A 98 2.47 -5.60 -12.89
N ASP A 99 3.74 -5.20 -12.93
CA ASP A 99 4.46 -5.18 -14.20
C ASP A 99 5.92 -5.59 -14.03
N ASP A 100 6.53 -5.99 -15.16
CA ASP A 100 7.94 -6.38 -15.24
C ASP A 100 8.90 -5.22 -14.89
N GLU A 101 8.40 -3.98 -14.74
CA GLU A 101 9.18 -2.77 -14.47
C GLU A 101 9.23 -2.39 -12.98
N GLY A 102 8.36 -2.93 -12.13
CA GLY A 102 8.48 -2.83 -10.68
C GLY A 102 7.30 -3.37 -9.86
N PHE A 103 7.59 -3.79 -8.63
CA PHE A 103 6.61 -4.17 -7.60
C PHE A 103 6.51 -3.08 -6.52
N GLY A 104 5.48 -3.06 -5.67
CA GLY A 104 5.38 -2.20 -4.48
C GLY A 104 4.36 -1.05 -4.53
N LEU A 105 4.20 -0.27 -3.47
CA LEU A 105 3.17 0.77 -3.38
C LEU A 105 3.44 1.95 -4.34
N GLY A 106 2.46 2.23 -5.18
CA GLY A 106 2.34 3.45 -5.98
C GLY A 106 1.26 4.38 -5.45
N ILE A 107 1.39 5.65 -5.81
CA ILE A 107 0.47 6.74 -5.51
C ILE A 107 0.32 7.63 -6.75
N GLU A 108 -0.93 7.95 -7.10
CA GLU A 108 -1.22 8.91 -8.16
C GLU A 108 -2.50 9.69 -7.89
N ARG A 109 -2.64 10.85 -8.53
CA ARG A 109 -3.90 11.60 -8.52
C ARG A 109 -4.75 11.13 -9.68
N ARG A 110 -5.89 10.53 -9.39
CA ARG A 110 -6.87 10.16 -10.41
C ARG A 110 -8.27 10.08 -9.83
N HIS A 111 -9.24 10.33 -10.69
CA HIS A 111 -10.63 10.04 -10.35
C HIS A 111 -10.83 8.53 -10.25
N TRP A 112 -11.48 8.09 -9.17
CA TRP A 112 -11.91 6.72 -9.04
C TRP A 112 -13.06 6.45 -10.02
N THR A 113 -12.81 5.57 -10.98
CA THR A 113 -13.87 4.96 -11.77
C THR A 113 -14.29 3.70 -11.04
N ARG A 114 -15.57 3.64 -10.66
CA ARG A 114 -16.13 2.44 -10.04
C ARG A 114 -15.92 1.26 -10.99
N ARG A 115 -15.03 0.33 -10.64
CA ARG A 115 -14.84 -0.90 -11.41
C ARG A 115 -16.07 -1.80 -11.22
N HIS A 116 -16.46 -2.51 -12.27
CA HIS A 116 -17.60 -3.43 -12.22
C HIS A 116 -17.42 -4.42 -11.06
N SER A 117 -18.46 -4.54 -10.24
CA SER A 117 -18.56 -5.56 -9.19
C SER A 117 -18.88 -6.91 -9.82
N GLY A 118 -18.03 -7.92 -9.60
CA GLY A 118 -18.18 -9.27 -10.16
C GLY A 118 -16.90 -10.10 -9.97
N GLY A 119 -17.06 -11.41 -9.76
CA GLY A 119 -15.96 -12.31 -9.42
C GLY A 119 -15.26 -11.91 -8.11
N ALA A 120 -13.93 -11.90 -8.12
CA ALA A 120 -13.09 -11.53 -6.97
C ALA A 120 -13.09 -10.04 -6.61
N LEU A 121 -13.82 -9.17 -7.33
CA LEU A 121 -13.76 -7.72 -7.16
C LEU A 121 -15.06 -7.11 -6.65
N ARG A 122 -14.95 -6.24 -5.64
CA ARG A 122 -16.05 -5.42 -5.11
C ARG A 122 -15.64 -3.96 -4.98
N SER A 123 -16.42 -3.06 -5.58
CA SER A 123 -16.29 -1.63 -5.31
C SER A 123 -16.97 -1.27 -3.99
N ARG A 124 -16.26 -0.58 -3.10
CA ARG A 124 -16.78 -0.09 -1.82
C ARG A 124 -16.59 1.40 -1.69
N GLU A 125 -17.70 2.10 -1.53
CA GLU A 125 -17.68 3.56 -1.39
C GLU A 125 -17.27 3.99 0.01
N SER A 126 -17.39 3.18 1.05
CA SER A 126 -17.06 3.60 2.43
C SER A 126 -16.25 2.52 3.11
N LEU A 127 -14.95 2.75 3.21
CA LEU A 127 -14.00 1.87 3.91
C LEU A 127 -13.79 2.36 5.36
N PRO A 128 -13.65 1.44 6.33
CA PRO A 128 -13.50 1.77 7.76
C PRO A 128 -12.07 2.21 8.09
N LEU A 129 -11.57 3.23 7.41
CA LEU A 129 -10.22 3.77 7.60
C LEU A 129 -10.26 5.18 8.22
N PRO A 130 -9.24 5.58 9.00
CA PRO A 130 -9.23 6.88 9.69
C PRO A 130 -9.33 8.08 8.74
N THR A 131 -10.09 9.09 9.11
CA THR A 131 -10.21 10.35 8.36
C THR A 131 -9.69 11.52 9.18
N GLY A 132 -9.29 12.61 8.53
CA GLY A 132 -8.68 13.76 9.20
C GLY A 132 -7.48 14.32 8.44
N ILE A 133 -6.70 15.17 9.11
CA ILE A 133 -5.47 15.71 8.55
C ILE A 133 -4.40 14.62 8.55
N VAL A 134 -3.68 14.46 7.44
CA VAL A 134 -2.47 13.64 7.39
C VAL A 134 -1.35 14.39 8.11
N GLU A 135 -1.03 13.99 9.32
CA GLU A 135 -0.04 14.65 10.18
C GLU A 135 1.37 14.15 9.92
N ARG A 136 1.49 12.86 9.60
CA ARG A 136 2.76 12.16 9.40
C ARG A 136 2.65 11.19 8.24
N VAL A 137 3.76 11.04 7.52
CA VAL A 137 3.95 10.06 6.46
C VAL A 137 5.38 9.57 6.57
N GLU A 138 5.57 8.26 6.65
CA GLU A 138 6.84 7.56 6.69
C GLU A 138 6.84 6.46 5.63
N VAL A 139 7.80 6.52 4.70
CA VAL A 139 7.87 5.59 3.56
C VAL A 139 9.01 4.61 3.78
N ARG A 140 8.72 3.31 3.64
CA ARG A 140 9.71 2.24 3.78
C ARG A 140 10.02 1.62 2.42
N VAL A 141 11.30 1.69 2.05
CA VAL A 141 11.80 1.10 0.82
C VAL A 141 12.55 -0.20 1.11
N GLU A 142 12.17 -1.27 0.43
CA GLU A 142 12.85 -2.57 0.45
C GLU A 142 12.97 -3.08 -0.98
N HIS A 143 14.06 -3.77 -1.33
CA HIS A 143 14.24 -4.34 -2.68
C HIS A 143 13.97 -3.37 -3.86
N SER A 144 14.30 -2.09 -3.68
CA SER A 144 14.06 -1.01 -4.66
C SER A 144 12.59 -0.66 -4.92
N CYS A 145 11.67 -1.06 -4.03
CA CYS A 145 10.27 -0.68 -4.08
C CYS A 145 9.77 -0.10 -2.76
N ILE A 146 8.64 0.62 -2.80
CA ILE A 146 7.94 1.05 -1.59
C ILE A 146 7.19 -0.14 -1.03
N SER A 147 7.72 -0.75 0.01
CA SER A 147 7.09 -1.89 0.68
C SER A 147 5.92 -1.46 1.57
N GLU A 148 6.08 -0.33 2.27
CA GLU A 148 5.16 0.12 3.30
C GLU A 148 5.10 1.64 3.35
N VAL A 149 3.93 2.17 3.71
CA VAL A 149 3.74 3.57 4.05
C VAL A 149 2.93 3.66 5.34
N ALA A 150 3.56 4.15 6.39
CA ALA A 150 2.88 4.49 7.64
C ALA A 150 2.42 5.95 7.58
N MET A 151 1.16 6.21 7.93
CA MET A 151 0.62 7.56 8.02
C MET A 151 -0.08 7.76 9.35
N GLN A 152 -0.09 8.99 9.83
CA GLN A 152 -0.97 9.40 10.92
C GLN A 152 -2.07 10.28 10.34
N VAL A 153 -3.32 9.86 10.42
CA VAL A 153 -4.48 10.55 9.85
C VAL A 153 -5.47 10.86 10.97
N GLY A 154 -5.66 12.14 11.27
CA GLY A 154 -6.54 12.57 12.36
C GLY A 154 -6.12 12.02 13.73
N GLY A 155 -4.82 11.91 13.99
CA GLY A 155 -4.26 11.34 15.22
C GLY A 155 -4.22 9.81 15.28
N VAL A 156 -4.68 9.09 14.26
CA VAL A 156 -4.70 7.62 14.21
C VAL A 156 -3.64 7.12 13.23
N ASP A 157 -2.79 6.18 13.65
CA ASP A 157 -1.80 5.55 12.78
C ASP A 157 -2.46 4.50 11.87
N ILE A 158 -2.23 4.59 10.57
CA ILE A 158 -2.60 3.63 9.54
C ILE A 158 -1.33 3.13 8.84
N LEU A 159 -1.29 1.85 8.49
CA LEU A 159 -0.21 1.27 7.70
C LEU A 159 -0.76 0.77 6.37
N LEU A 160 -0.12 1.17 5.27
CA LEU A 160 -0.29 0.58 3.96
C LEU A 160 0.87 -0.36 3.70
N VAL A 161 0.60 -1.55 3.17
CA VAL A 161 1.59 -2.55 2.77
C VAL A 161 1.29 -2.99 1.34
N ALA A 162 2.32 -3.11 0.49
CA ALA A 162 2.18 -3.84 -0.77
C ALA A 162 2.21 -5.34 -0.48
N GLY A 163 1.11 -6.04 -0.74
CA GLY A 163 0.96 -7.44 -0.38
C GLY A 163 -0.43 -7.99 -0.68
N GLU A 164 -0.54 -9.30 -0.50
CA GLU A 164 -1.77 -10.09 -0.71
C GLU A 164 -2.11 -10.85 0.56
N VAL A 165 -3.41 -10.94 0.85
CA VAL A 165 -3.99 -11.99 1.67
C VAL A 165 -4.88 -12.85 0.79
N GLY A 166 -4.50 -14.12 0.67
CA GLY A 166 -5.15 -15.06 -0.23
C GLY A 166 -5.21 -16.45 0.36
N ASP A 167 -6.14 -17.25 -0.16
CA ASP A 167 -6.29 -18.64 0.27
C ASP A 167 -5.14 -19.51 -0.24
N ALA A 168 -4.50 -20.24 0.67
CA ALA A 168 -3.63 -21.33 0.33
C ALA A 168 -4.35 -22.66 0.45
N TRP A 169 -4.97 -23.07 -0.66
CA TRP A 169 -5.55 -24.41 -0.82
C TRP A 169 -6.76 -24.73 0.09
N GLY A 170 -7.53 -23.72 0.49
CA GLY A 170 -8.86 -23.86 1.07
C GLY A 170 -8.94 -23.83 2.59
N GLU A 171 -7.80 -23.80 3.31
CA GLU A 171 -7.80 -24.00 4.77
C GLU A 171 -7.23 -22.83 5.57
N LEU A 172 -6.24 -22.11 5.05
CA LEU A 172 -5.55 -21.03 5.77
C LEU A 172 -5.23 -19.86 4.86
N LEU A 173 -5.47 -18.64 5.36
CA LEU A 173 -5.05 -17.43 4.69
C LEU A 173 -3.52 -17.30 4.78
N GLN A 174 -2.89 -17.04 3.64
CA GLN A 174 -1.48 -16.69 3.56
C GLN A 174 -1.33 -15.19 3.33
N TRP A 175 -0.26 -14.66 3.90
CA TRP A 175 0.06 -13.23 3.88
C TRP A 175 1.35 -13.03 3.12
N HIS A 176 1.24 -12.54 1.89
CA HIS A 176 2.38 -12.28 1.02
C HIS A 176 2.74 -10.80 1.03
N ARG A 177 4.03 -10.49 1.21
CA ARG A 177 4.54 -9.14 0.96
C ARG A 177 4.98 -9.04 -0.49
N PHE A 178 5.04 -7.80 -0.99
CA PHE A 178 5.49 -7.48 -2.35
C PHE A 178 4.57 -8.05 -3.43
N ASP A 179 3.28 -8.00 -3.16
CA ASP A 179 2.23 -8.50 -4.06
C ASP A 179 1.33 -7.35 -4.57
N GLU A 180 0.33 -7.71 -5.36
CA GLU A 180 -0.40 -6.83 -6.30
C GLU A 180 -1.58 -6.10 -5.68
N GLN A 181 -1.70 -6.12 -4.35
CA GLN A 181 -2.74 -5.42 -3.61
C GLN A 181 -2.14 -4.49 -2.57
N VAL A 182 -2.99 -3.54 -2.15
CA VAL A 182 -2.75 -2.65 -1.03
C VAL A 182 -3.47 -3.23 0.17
N LEU A 183 -2.72 -3.62 1.18
CA LEU A 183 -3.24 -4.00 2.49
C LEU A 183 -3.22 -2.77 3.39
N ALA A 184 -4.40 -2.27 3.76
CA ALA A 184 -4.57 -1.10 4.60
C ALA A 184 -5.01 -1.49 6.01
N PHE A 185 -4.09 -1.39 6.97
CA PHE A 185 -4.29 -1.71 8.38
C PHE A 185 -4.71 -0.44 9.14
N PRO A 186 -5.95 -0.37 9.65
CA PRO A 186 -6.41 0.77 10.47
C PRO A 186 -5.65 0.90 11.80
N ASN A 187 -5.00 -0.18 12.23
CA ASN A 187 -4.07 -0.23 13.35
C ASN A 187 -2.76 -0.87 12.90
N ALA A 188 -1.69 -0.09 12.86
CA ALA A 188 -0.40 -0.54 12.36
C ALA A 188 0.19 -1.74 13.13
N SER A 189 -0.14 -1.91 14.42
CA SER A 189 0.38 -3.03 15.21
C SER A 189 -0.17 -4.39 14.79
N ASP A 190 -1.32 -4.42 14.11
CA ASP A 190 -1.93 -5.68 13.68
C ASP A 190 -1.07 -6.33 12.59
N ALA A 191 -0.37 -5.52 11.78
CA ALA A 191 0.61 -5.99 10.81
C ALA A 191 1.87 -6.61 11.46
N ASP A 192 2.14 -6.37 12.74
CA ASP A 192 3.27 -6.99 13.45
C ASP A 192 2.95 -8.41 13.93
N GLN A 193 1.67 -8.79 13.96
CA GLN A 193 1.20 -10.09 14.44
C GLN A 193 1.03 -11.14 13.32
N ILE A 194 1.22 -10.72 12.07
CA ILE A 194 1.05 -11.55 10.89
C ILE A 194 2.33 -12.31 10.58
N ASP A 195 2.18 -13.60 10.29
CA ASP A 195 3.23 -14.46 9.76
C ASP A 195 3.44 -14.21 8.25
N TRP A 196 4.14 -13.12 7.93
CA TRP A 196 4.39 -12.69 6.56
C TRP A 196 5.33 -13.62 5.78
N VAL A 197 5.08 -13.74 4.48
CA VAL A 197 5.94 -14.38 3.49
C VAL A 197 6.33 -13.36 2.41
N PRO A 198 7.62 -12.99 2.25
CA PRO A 198 8.71 -13.19 3.20
C PRO A 198 8.47 -12.45 4.53
N PRO A 199 9.18 -12.81 5.62
CA PRO A 199 9.02 -12.17 6.92
C PRO A 199 9.18 -10.64 6.86
N ARG A 200 8.28 -9.93 7.55
CA ARG A 200 8.34 -8.49 7.67
C ARG A 200 9.45 -8.08 8.66
N PRO A 201 10.41 -7.23 8.26
CA PRO A 201 11.41 -6.72 9.17
C PRO A 201 10.75 -5.84 10.23
N PRO A 202 11.26 -5.84 11.48
CA PRO A 202 10.67 -5.08 12.57
C PRO A 202 10.46 -3.61 12.18
N GLY A 203 9.34 -3.05 12.61
CA GLY A 203 9.04 -1.62 12.44
C GLY A 203 10.10 -0.74 13.11
N PRO A 204 10.23 0.53 12.70
CA PRO A 204 11.03 1.48 13.45
C PRO A 204 10.50 1.57 14.90
N ALA A 205 11.40 1.39 15.86
CA ALA A 205 11.13 1.52 17.30
C ALA A 205 10.86 2.98 17.71
#